data_AF-H8KTI9-F1
#
_entry.id   AF-H8KTI9-F1
#
_cell.length_a   1.000
_cell.length_b   1.000
_cell.length_c   1.000
_cell.angle_alpha   90.00
_cell.angle_beta   90.00
_cell.angle_gamma   90.00
#
_symmetry.space_group_name_H-M   'P 1'
#
loop_
_entity.id
_entity.type
_entity.pdbx_description
1 polymer ?
#
loop_
_entity_poly.entity_id
_entity_poly.type
_entity_poly.pdbx_seq_one_letter_code
_entity_poly.pdbx_strand_id
1 'polypeptide(L)'
;MKTKMLLLAACSFVLASCGGGNKPQNTESADTAAHDHMHDTTVAKTDTTAIKEGQEVFFVNLKDGQTVKNPVKVEMGVKGMTVEPIGAINPDKGHHHIIIDGSFEPAGTTVPADSTHIHFGKGQTETEVTLTPGKHTLTLQFADGMHTSYGQRMSKTITVEVK
;
A
#
# COMPACT_ATOMS: atom_id res chain seq x y z
N MET A 1 2.71 21.18 44.91
CA MET A 1 1.28 21.32 45.29
C MET A 1 0.50 20.45 44.30
N LYS A 2 0.13 19.21 44.69
CA LYS A 2 -1.27 18.78 45.00
C LYS A 2 -2.25 19.37 43.96
N THR A 3 -2.92 18.58 43.11
CA THR A 3 -4.00 17.65 43.53
C THR A 3 -4.23 16.50 42.52
N LYS A 4 -4.57 15.34 43.08
CA LYS A 4 -5.07 14.11 42.42
C LYS A 4 -6.52 14.32 41.93
N MET A 5 -6.94 13.61 40.88
CA MET A 5 -8.32 13.09 40.83
C MET A 5 -8.35 11.76 40.07
N LEU A 6 -8.59 10.71 40.84
CA LEU A 6 -8.90 9.34 40.46
C LEU A 6 -10.40 9.29 40.14
N LEU A 7 -10.82 8.69 39.02
CA LEU A 7 -12.19 8.19 38.90
C LEU A 7 -12.14 6.79 38.27
N LEU A 8 -12.56 5.82 39.08
CA LEU A 8 -12.71 4.41 38.80
C LEU A 8 -14.17 4.18 38.38
N ALA A 9 -14.41 3.53 37.24
CA ALA A 9 -15.73 3.02 36.90
C ALA A 9 -15.58 1.58 36.40
N ALA A 10 -15.88 0.64 37.30
CA ALA A 10 -16.08 -0.76 36.99
C ALA A 10 -17.55 -0.97 36.61
N CYS A 11 -17.81 -1.72 35.54
CA CYS A 11 -19.10 -2.38 35.32
C CYS A 11 -18.83 -3.77 34.75
N SER A 12 -18.95 -4.76 35.63
CA SER A 12 -18.98 -6.17 35.32
C SER A 12 -20.34 -6.53 34.74
N PHE A 13 -20.37 -7.19 33.58
CA PHE A 13 -21.49 -8.04 33.19
C PHE A 13 -20.95 -9.44 32.90
N VAL A 14 -21.35 -10.38 33.76
CA VAL A 14 -21.14 -11.82 33.63
C VAL A 14 -22.41 -12.38 32.98
N LEU A 15 -22.26 -13.17 31.91
CA LEU A 15 -23.25 -14.19 31.58
C LEU A 15 -22.52 -15.49 31.22
N ALA A 16 -22.87 -16.53 31.96
CA ALA A 16 -22.43 -17.91 31.82
C ALA A 16 -23.02 -18.57 30.57
N SER A 17 -22.26 -19.49 29.97
CA SER A 17 -22.82 -20.50 29.06
C SER A 17 -22.17 -21.85 29.34
N CYS A 18 -23.03 -22.85 29.54
CA CYS A 18 -22.71 -24.19 30.00
C CYS A 18 -22.09 -25.07 28.90
N GLY A 19 -21.19 -25.97 29.30
CA GLY A 19 -20.69 -27.06 28.48
C GLY A 19 -21.59 -28.30 28.51
N GLY A 20 -21.43 -29.15 27.49
CA GLY A 20 -22.02 -30.49 27.42
C GLY A 20 -21.72 -31.14 26.06
N GLY A 21 -20.91 -32.20 26.07
CA GLY A 21 -20.38 -32.83 24.86
C GLY A 21 -21.19 -34.02 24.30
N ASN A 22 -20.61 -34.55 23.21
CA ASN A 22 -20.80 -35.83 22.52
C ASN A 22 -21.93 -36.03 21.47
N LYS A 23 -21.43 -36.29 20.24
CA LYS A 23 -21.93 -37.08 19.09
C LYS A 23 -22.62 -38.41 19.49
N PRO A 24 -23.32 -39.17 18.60
CA PRO A 24 -23.24 -39.20 17.12
C PRO A 24 -24.57 -39.40 16.36
N GLN A 25 -24.58 -39.26 15.03
CA GLN A 25 -25.07 -40.32 14.11
C GLN A 25 -24.82 -39.98 12.63
N ASN A 26 -24.24 -40.95 11.92
CA ASN A 26 -24.21 -41.04 10.46
C ASN A 26 -25.63 -41.27 9.91
N THR A 27 -25.91 -40.63 8.77
CA THR A 27 -26.74 -41.22 7.71
C THR A 27 -26.27 -40.67 6.36
N GLU A 28 -25.80 -41.57 5.51
CA GLU A 28 -25.52 -41.36 4.08
C GLU A 28 -26.81 -41.25 3.25
N SER A 29 -26.63 -40.79 2.01
CA SER A 29 -27.56 -40.72 0.85
C SER A 29 -28.15 -39.32 0.64
N ALA A 30 -28.03 -38.65 -0.51
CA ALA A 30 -27.56 -39.06 -1.82
C ALA A 30 -27.12 -37.81 -2.62
N ASP A 31 -26.22 -38.09 -3.58
CA ASP A 31 -25.82 -37.30 -4.73
C ASP A 31 -26.86 -36.31 -5.28
N THR A 32 -26.51 -35.03 -5.36
CA THR A 32 -26.85 -34.17 -6.51
C THR A 32 -25.86 -33.01 -6.60
N ALA A 33 -25.20 -32.90 -7.75
CA ALA A 33 -24.33 -31.82 -8.16
C ALA A 33 -24.95 -30.42 -8.02
N ALA A 34 -24.19 -29.48 -7.45
CA ALA A 34 -24.08 -28.08 -7.91
C ALA A 34 -22.99 -27.38 -7.08
N HIS A 35 -21.78 -27.29 -7.64
CA HIS A 35 -20.83 -26.25 -7.25
C HIS A 35 -21.36 -24.94 -7.85
N ASP A 36 -22.00 -24.11 -7.05
CA ASP A 36 -22.28 -22.73 -7.44
C ASP A 36 -21.46 -21.79 -6.57
N HIS A 37 -20.25 -21.55 -7.04
CA HIS A 37 -19.33 -20.58 -6.49
C HIS A 37 -19.62 -19.25 -7.20
N MET A 38 -20.62 -18.50 -6.71
CA MET A 38 -20.89 -17.14 -7.18
C MET A 38 -20.47 -16.16 -6.09
N HIS A 39 -19.16 -15.89 -6.04
CA HIS A 39 -18.68 -14.58 -5.60
C HIS A 39 -18.23 -13.84 -6.85
N ASP A 40 -19.21 -13.35 -7.60
CA ASP A 40 -19.02 -12.32 -8.61
C ASP A 40 -18.68 -11.01 -7.89
N THR A 41 -17.46 -10.93 -7.39
CA THR A 41 -16.83 -9.62 -7.24
C THR A 41 -16.27 -9.32 -8.61
N THR A 42 -17.04 -8.62 -9.43
CA THR A 42 -16.48 -7.75 -10.47
C THR A 42 -15.54 -6.77 -9.79
N VAL A 43 -14.30 -7.21 -9.54
CA VAL A 43 -13.19 -6.30 -9.31
C VAL A 43 -13.07 -5.57 -10.64
N ALA A 44 -13.54 -4.33 -10.67
CA ALA A 44 -13.32 -3.44 -11.79
C ALA A 44 -11.81 -3.40 -12.00
N LYS A 45 -11.34 -4.19 -12.96
CA LYS A 45 -9.98 -4.17 -13.46
C LYS A 45 -9.84 -2.79 -14.08
N THR A 46 -9.35 -1.84 -13.30
CA THR A 46 -9.00 -0.51 -13.78
C THR A 46 -8.03 -0.73 -14.93
N ASP A 47 -8.52 -0.44 -16.13
CA ASP A 47 -7.74 -0.62 -17.33
C ASP A 47 -6.56 0.34 -17.27
N THR A 48 -5.41 -0.18 -16.86
CA THR A 48 -4.15 0.56 -16.74
C THR A 48 -3.62 1.01 -18.10
N THR A 49 -4.30 0.66 -19.19
CA THR A 49 -4.17 1.31 -20.51
C THR A 49 -4.65 2.77 -20.50
N ALA A 50 -5.27 3.26 -19.41
CA ALA A 50 -5.77 4.63 -19.26
C ALA A 50 -4.71 5.70 -18.92
N ILE A 51 -3.42 5.32 -18.74
CA ILE A 51 -2.35 6.31 -18.52
C ILE A 51 -2.14 7.14 -19.78
N LYS A 52 -2.46 8.43 -19.69
CA LYS A 52 -2.39 9.40 -20.78
C LYS A 52 -0.95 9.82 -21.07
N GLU A 53 -0.72 10.27 -22.29
CA GLU A 53 0.54 10.92 -22.68
C GLU A 53 0.84 12.11 -21.76
N GLY A 54 2.10 12.21 -21.32
CA GLY A 54 2.56 13.26 -20.41
C GLY A 54 2.24 13.05 -18.93
N GLN A 55 1.58 11.96 -18.55
CA GLN A 55 1.49 11.53 -17.15
C GLN A 55 2.78 10.82 -16.73
N GLU A 56 3.35 11.24 -15.61
CA GLU A 56 4.58 10.67 -15.07
C GLU A 56 4.74 10.98 -13.57
N VAL A 57 5.56 10.19 -12.89
CA VAL A 57 6.16 10.56 -11.61
C VAL A 57 7.63 10.89 -11.79
N PHE A 58 8.17 11.73 -10.91
CA PHE A 58 9.57 12.13 -10.96
C PHE A 58 10.08 12.47 -9.57
N PHE A 59 11.39 12.31 -9.37
CA PHE A 59 12.08 12.85 -8.21
C PHE A 59 12.33 14.34 -8.43
N VAL A 60 11.87 15.17 -7.49
CA VAL A 60 12.00 16.64 -7.60
C VAL A 60 13.42 17.07 -7.30
N ASN A 61 14.03 16.48 -6.27
CA ASN A 61 15.32 16.92 -5.70
C ASN A 61 16.49 15.96 -5.97
N LEU A 62 16.22 14.75 -6.46
CA LEU A 62 17.25 13.73 -6.72
C LEU A 62 17.44 13.48 -8.22
N LYS A 63 18.70 13.27 -8.62
CA LYS A 63 19.09 12.90 -9.98
C LYS A 63 19.68 11.49 -10.00
N ASP A 64 19.57 10.83 -11.14
CA ASP A 64 20.22 9.54 -11.36
C ASP A 64 21.75 9.67 -11.25
N GLY A 65 22.36 8.74 -10.50
CA GLY A 65 23.78 8.71 -10.16
C GLY A 65 24.21 9.72 -9.08
N GLN A 66 23.27 10.43 -8.43
CA GLN A 66 23.63 11.45 -7.44
C GLN A 66 24.26 10.84 -6.18
N THR A 67 25.38 11.43 -5.74
CA THR A 67 25.92 11.14 -4.41
C THR A 67 25.19 11.93 -3.33
N VAL A 68 24.77 11.24 -2.27
CA VAL A 68 23.97 11.79 -1.16
C VAL A 68 24.57 11.38 0.20
N LYS A 69 24.03 11.96 1.28
CA LYS A 69 24.33 11.58 2.66
C LYS A 69 23.02 11.24 3.37
N ASN A 70 23.12 10.48 4.45
CA ASN A 70 21.98 10.19 5.30
C ASN A 70 21.59 11.37 6.22
N PRO A 71 20.29 11.51 6.55
CA PRO A 71 19.17 10.83 5.86
C PRO A 71 19.00 11.38 4.44
N VAL A 72 18.65 10.51 3.49
CA VAL A 72 18.38 10.90 2.11
C VAL A 72 17.00 11.55 2.06
N LYS A 73 16.95 12.87 1.91
CA LYS A 73 15.70 13.58 1.64
C LYS A 73 15.22 13.22 0.24
N VAL A 74 13.97 12.77 0.13
CA VAL A 74 13.32 12.45 -1.15
C VAL A 74 12.08 13.31 -1.30
N GLU A 75 12.00 14.06 -2.39
CA GLU A 75 10.82 14.84 -2.79
C GLU A 75 10.23 14.22 -4.06
N MET A 76 8.94 13.91 -4.02
CA MET A 76 8.21 13.15 -5.01
C MET A 76 7.24 14.07 -5.76
N GLY A 77 7.31 14.03 -7.09
CA GLY A 77 6.44 14.76 -7.98
C GLY A 77 5.56 13.84 -8.80
N VAL A 78 4.40 14.36 -9.20
CA VAL A 78 3.51 13.76 -10.19
C VAL A 78 3.06 14.82 -11.18
N LYS A 79 2.95 14.45 -12.45
CA LYS A 79 2.47 15.30 -13.54
C LYS A 79 1.28 14.65 -14.21
N GLY A 80 0.26 15.44 -14.52
CA GLY A 80 -0.96 14.98 -15.21
C GLY A 80 -1.89 14.11 -14.35
N MET A 81 -1.59 13.92 -13.07
CA MET A 81 -2.43 13.25 -12.06
C MET A 81 -2.37 14.03 -10.74
N THR A 82 -3.20 13.68 -9.78
CA THR A 82 -3.29 14.33 -8.46
C THR A 82 -2.96 13.35 -7.34
N VAL A 83 -2.18 13.80 -6.36
CA VAL A 83 -1.95 13.03 -5.12
C VAL A 83 -3.18 13.09 -4.22
N GLU A 84 -3.62 11.96 -3.71
CA GLU A 84 -4.75 11.79 -2.80
C GLU A 84 -4.43 10.68 -1.79
N PRO A 85 -4.95 10.75 -0.54
CA PRO A 85 -4.86 9.64 0.40
C PRO A 85 -5.49 8.34 -0.14
N ILE A 86 -5.13 7.22 0.46
CA ILE A 86 -5.79 5.93 0.24
C ILE A 86 -7.30 6.02 0.51
N GLY A 87 -8.07 5.17 -0.17
CA GLY A 87 -9.51 5.10 -0.06
C GLY A 87 -10.17 4.92 -1.42
N ALA A 88 -10.99 5.87 -1.82
CA ALA A 88 -11.73 5.79 -3.07
C ALA A 88 -10.80 5.69 -4.28
N ILE A 89 -11.19 4.87 -5.26
CA ILE A 89 -10.52 4.82 -6.56
C ILE A 89 -11.10 5.94 -7.41
N ASN A 90 -10.33 6.99 -7.61
CA ASN A 90 -10.71 8.15 -8.39
C ASN A 90 -9.85 8.25 -9.67
N PRO A 91 -10.45 8.59 -10.83
CA PRO A 91 -9.69 8.77 -12.07
C PRO A 91 -8.56 9.79 -11.91
N ASP A 92 -7.38 9.48 -12.46
CA ASP A 92 -6.20 10.34 -12.42
C ASP A 92 -5.74 10.75 -11.01
N LYS A 93 -6.01 9.91 -9.99
CA LYS A 93 -5.59 10.13 -8.61
C LYS A 93 -4.89 8.93 -8.02
N GLY A 94 -4.11 9.16 -6.97
CA GLY A 94 -3.38 8.09 -6.30
C GLY A 94 -2.40 8.61 -5.27
N HIS A 95 -1.50 7.75 -4.82
CA HIS A 95 -0.46 8.07 -3.86
C HIS A 95 0.89 7.46 -4.26
N HIS A 96 1.95 7.96 -3.65
CA HIS A 96 3.31 7.53 -3.93
C HIS A 96 3.71 6.28 -3.14
N HIS A 97 4.66 5.56 -3.72
CA HIS A 97 5.47 4.50 -3.11
C HIS A 97 6.92 4.71 -3.50
N ILE A 98 7.84 4.34 -2.61
CA ILE A 98 9.27 4.23 -2.92
C ILE A 98 9.69 2.79 -2.68
N ILE A 99 10.29 2.18 -3.71
CA ILE A 99 10.84 0.83 -3.66
C ILE A 99 12.35 0.95 -3.63
N ILE A 100 12.96 0.49 -2.53
CA ILE A 100 14.40 0.49 -2.30
C ILE A 100 14.99 -0.79 -2.90
N ASP A 101 16.01 -0.66 -3.73
CA ASP A 101 16.73 -1.77 -4.36
C ASP A 101 15.84 -2.75 -5.14
N GLY A 102 14.70 -2.26 -5.64
CA GLY A 102 13.72 -3.03 -6.39
C GLY A 102 13.16 -2.29 -7.60
N SER A 103 12.41 -3.02 -8.43
CA SER A 103 11.72 -2.50 -9.61
C SER A 103 10.27 -2.12 -9.33
N PHE A 104 9.62 -1.49 -10.29
CA PHE A 104 8.20 -1.18 -10.24
C PHE A 104 7.34 -2.46 -10.25
N GLU A 105 6.16 -2.40 -9.62
CA GLU A 105 5.13 -3.42 -9.75
C GLU A 105 4.33 -3.27 -11.05
N PRO A 106 3.98 -4.37 -11.75
CA PRO A 106 3.18 -4.31 -12.98
C PRO A 106 1.85 -3.58 -12.82
N ALA A 107 1.33 -3.07 -13.92
CA ALA A 107 0.06 -2.37 -13.89
C ALA A 107 -1.08 -3.31 -13.47
N GLY A 108 -1.94 -2.88 -12.54
CA GLY A 108 -3.06 -3.67 -12.04
C GLY A 108 -2.72 -4.64 -10.89
N THR A 109 -1.47 -4.70 -10.44
CA THR A 109 -1.07 -5.48 -9.26
C THR A 109 -0.99 -4.59 -8.01
N THR A 110 -1.14 -5.19 -6.83
CA THR A 110 -0.95 -4.47 -5.57
C THR A 110 0.51 -4.13 -5.36
N VAL A 111 0.81 -2.89 -5.00
CA VAL A 111 2.12 -2.50 -4.48
C VAL A 111 2.24 -2.97 -3.03
N PRO A 112 3.20 -3.83 -2.66
CA PRO A 112 3.40 -4.26 -1.29
C PRO A 112 3.72 -3.08 -0.36
N ALA A 113 3.46 -3.25 0.93
CA ALA A 113 3.93 -2.33 1.96
C ALA A 113 4.78 -3.12 2.95
N ASP A 114 6.09 -3.01 2.84
CA ASP A 114 7.07 -3.77 3.63
C ASP A 114 8.34 -2.94 3.89
N SER A 115 9.42 -3.58 4.34
CA SER A 115 10.67 -2.88 4.66
C SER A 115 11.36 -2.22 3.47
N THR A 116 11.11 -2.69 2.24
CA THR A 116 11.70 -2.12 1.02
C THR A 116 10.69 -1.38 0.16
N HIS A 117 9.39 -1.57 0.40
CA HIS A 117 8.30 -0.84 -0.24
C HIS A 117 7.66 0.14 0.74
N ILE A 118 8.14 1.39 0.71
CA ILE A 118 7.67 2.46 1.60
C ILE A 118 6.42 3.10 1.00
N HIS A 119 5.35 3.08 1.79
CA HIS A 119 4.03 3.54 1.38
C HIS A 119 3.70 4.95 1.91
N PHE A 120 3.21 5.83 1.03
CA PHE A 120 2.83 7.22 1.32
C PHE A 120 1.31 7.48 1.20
N GLY A 121 0.51 6.61 1.83
CA GLY A 121 -0.95 6.60 1.68
C GLY A 121 -1.73 7.74 2.30
N LYS A 122 -1.08 8.70 2.96
CA LYS A 122 -1.72 9.94 3.43
C LYS A 122 -1.54 11.09 2.42
N GLY A 123 -1.04 10.78 1.22
CA GLY A 123 -0.74 11.76 0.19
C GLY A 123 0.57 12.53 0.46
N GLN A 124 1.54 11.90 1.13
CA GLN A 124 2.83 12.55 1.37
C GLN A 124 3.59 12.72 0.05
N THR A 125 4.25 13.86 -0.11
CA THR A 125 5.07 14.21 -1.28
C THR A 125 6.55 14.32 -0.94
N GLU A 126 6.93 14.15 0.32
CA GLU A 126 8.33 14.09 0.72
C GLU A 126 8.55 13.11 1.88
N THR A 127 9.78 12.64 2.01
CA THR A 127 10.21 11.77 3.10
C THR A 127 11.72 11.87 3.33
N GLU A 128 12.18 11.25 4.41
CA GLU A 128 13.59 11.01 4.70
C GLU A 128 13.81 9.49 4.83
N VAL A 129 14.72 8.95 4.02
CA VAL A 129 15.07 7.53 4.03
C VAL A 129 16.51 7.37 4.49
N THR A 130 16.74 6.49 5.45
CA THR A 130 18.11 6.10 5.84
C THR A 130 18.50 4.84 5.09
N LEU A 131 19.60 4.90 4.34
CA LEU A 131 20.13 3.80 3.54
C LEU A 131 21.52 3.40 4.04
N THR A 132 21.94 2.17 3.76
CA THR A 132 23.33 1.78 4.03
C THR A 132 24.30 2.57 3.12
N PRO A 133 25.58 2.76 3.51
CA PRO A 133 26.57 3.31 2.60
C PRO A 133 26.74 2.44 1.36
N GLY A 134 26.87 3.07 0.19
CA GLY A 134 27.01 2.42 -1.11
C GLY A 134 25.91 2.77 -2.11
N LYS A 135 25.86 1.98 -3.19
CA LYS A 135 24.95 2.18 -4.30
C LYS A 135 23.58 1.57 -4.03
N HIS A 136 22.54 2.37 -4.21
CA HIS A 136 21.14 1.95 -4.07
C HIS A 136 20.31 2.40 -5.27
N THR A 137 19.26 1.64 -5.62
CA THR A 137 18.22 2.13 -6.51
C THR A 137 17.01 2.60 -5.73
N LEU A 138 16.43 3.72 -6.14
CA LEU A 138 15.14 4.19 -5.65
C LEU A 138 14.16 4.19 -6.83
N THR A 139 13.12 3.38 -6.74
CA THR A 139 12.02 3.38 -7.70
C THR A 139 10.82 4.09 -7.08
N LEU A 140 10.49 5.28 -7.59
CA LEU A 140 9.24 5.96 -7.30
C LEU A 140 8.13 5.32 -8.13
N GLN A 141 7.02 4.94 -7.49
CA GLN A 141 5.86 4.36 -8.15
C GLN A 141 4.57 5.04 -7.68
N PHE A 142 3.62 5.21 -8.59
CA PHE A 142 2.27 5.69 -8.28
C PHE A 142 1.26 4.56 -8.29
N ALA A 143 0.32 4.58 -7.34
CA ALA A 143 -0.75 3.61 -7.22
C ALA A 143 -2.10 4.29 -6.92
N ASP A 144 -3.21 3.64 -7.24
CA ASP A 144 -4.57 4.16 -6.98
C ASP A 144 -4.94 4.15 -5.49
N GLY A 145 -6.17 4.53 -5.15
CA GLY A 145 -6.67 4.57 -3.77
C GLY A 145 -6.60 3.25 -2.99
N MET A 146 -6.39 2.11 -3.68
CA MET A 146 -6.34 0.76 -3.11
C MET A 146 -4.96 0.09 -3.27
N HIS A 147 -3.92 0.88 -3.54
CA HIS A 147 -2.54 0.42 -3.81
C HIS A 147 -2.39 -0.38 -5.11
N THR A 148 -3.32 -0.25 -6.06
CA THR A 148 -3.16 -0.86 -7.37
C THR A 148 -2.18 -0.04 -8.19
N SER A 149 -1.09 -0.67 -8.62
CA SER A 149 -0.05 -0.04 -9.42
C SER A 149 -0.59 0.46 -10.76
N TYR A 150 -0.20 1.69 -11.12
CA TYR A 150 -0.39 2.23 -12.47
C TYR A 150 0.70 1.75 -13.47
N GLY A 151 1.61 0.88 -13.03
CA GLY A 151 2.61 0.23 -13.85
C GLY A 151 3.80 1.09 -14.24
N GLN A 152 4.57 0.60 -15.21
CA GLN A 152 5.86 1.17 -15.61
C GLN A 152 5.77 2.65 -16.01
N ARG A 153 4.71 3.07 -16.70
CA ARG A 153 4.53 4.45 -17.18
C ARG A 153 4.42 5.45 -16.03
N MET A 154 3.93 5.00 -14.87
CA MET A 154 3.83 5.80 -13.65
C MET A 154 4.87 5.37 -12.62
N SER A 155 6.07 5.03 -13.10
CA SER A 155 7.23 4.73 -12.28
C SER A 155 8.48 5.44 -12.78
N LYS A 156 9.43 5.70 -11.88
CA LYS A 156 10.74 6.26 -12.19
C LYS A 156 11.78 5.65 -11.29
N THR A 157 12.81 5.03 -11.88
CA THR A 157 13.97 4.52 -11.14
C THR A 157 15.15 5.47 -11.31
N ILE A 158 15.85 5.72 -10.20
CA ILE A 158 17.17 6.36 -10.17
C ILE A 158 18.13 5.52 -9.33
N THR A 159 19.42 5.70 -9.56
CA THR A 159 20.50 5.22 -8.70
C THR A 159 21.02 6.37 -7.86
N VAL A 160 21.33 6.12 -6.58
CA VAL A 160 22.03 7.05 -5.70
C VAL A 160 23.23 6.36 -5.05
N GLU A 161 24.27 7.13 -4.76
CA GLU A 161 25.44 6.67 -4.00
C GLU A 161 25.45 7.32 -2.62
N VAL A 162 25.30 6.53 -1.57
CA VAL A 162 25.23 7.01 -0.19
C VAL A 162 26.62 6.96 0.43
N LYS A 163 27.10 8.11 0.94
CA LYS A 163 28.38 8.22 1.65
C LYS A 163 28.25 8.07 3.16
#